data_AF-C1G3Q5-F1
#
_entry.id   AF-C1G3Q5-F1
#
_cell.length_a   1.000
_cell.length_b   1.000
_cell.length_c   1.000
_cell.angle_alpha   90.00
_cell.angle_beta   90.00
_cell.angle_gamma   90.00
#
_symmetry.space_group_name_H-M   'P 1'
#
loop_
_entity.id
_entity.type
_entity.pdbx_description
1 polymer ?
#
loop_
_entity_poly.entity_id
_entity_poly.type
_entity_poly.pdbx_seq_one_letter_code
_entity_poly.pdbx_strand_id
1 'polypeptide(L)'
;MTSRVLWRQQLLSNPHVSGRIPSHCRSINRSVATSDRHVEHPSSYHTQTTPVPREFDSRWLSTIKGRLAQCFTFGMKSHQVDEAGEILRELARDWRELTVGSEGFLTGKGREGLFRHNVAWGEMQVNYKGHVNNVSYVRYAETARVNWMKNIGIHVDPANKKAWSNLLSSTGIGLILKSIKIDYKFPMTFPDKISVYHKLSHTPPALSSPASSSYSSFQLDVLILSEAHQRPAARCHEDIVTYDYRQGRKVHMLPSFMMDQFLEMWELQEESRRVWGSRVKEIEKRVEDLEKSSWDRPDAVEDMGSSG
;
A
#
# COMPACT_ATOMS: atom_id res chain seq x y z
N MET A 1 -17.18 -39.74 -35.92
CA MET A 1 -15.70 -39.75 -35.97
C MET A 1 -15.28 -38.65 -36.95
N THR A 2 -14.92 -37.50 -36.40
CA THR A 2 -14.77 -36.21 -37.10
C THR A 2 -13.35 -36.05 -37.63
N SER A 3 -13.26 -35.82 -38.94
CA SER A 3 -12.02 -35.66 -39.70
C SER A 3 -11.40 -34.27 -39.46
N ARG A 4 -10.09 -34.24 -39.22
CA ARG A 4 -9.28 -33.04 -38.98
C ARG A 4 -9.01 -32.31 -40.30
N VAL A 5 -9.39 -31.04 -40.38
CA VAL A 5 -9.01 -30.15 -41.47
C VAL A 5 -7.88 -29.23 -40.98
N LEU A 6 -6.69 -29.43 -41.56
CA LEU A 6 -5.54 -28.53 -41.46
C LEU A 6 -5.72 -27.40 -42.47
N TRP A 7 -5.80 -26.15 -42.02
CA TRP A 7 -5.64 -24.98 -42.88
C TRP A 7 -4.33 -24.27 -42.56
N ARG A 8 -3.37 -24.45 -43.47
CA ARG A 8 -2.17 -23.62 -43.65
C ARG A 8 -2.62 -22.35 -44.38
N GLN A 9 -2.29 -21.17 -43.88
CA GLN A 9 -2.31 -19.95 -44.69
C GLN A 9 -0.89 -19.41 -44.84
N GLN A 10 -0.50 -19.26 -46.10
CA GLN A 10 0.75 -18.70 -46.58
C GLN A 10 0.75 -17.19 -46.38
N LEU A 11 1.81 -16.67 -45.76
CA LEU A 11 2.15 -15.25 -45.80
C LEU A 11 2.73 -14.92 -47.18
N LEU A 12 1.98 -14.17 -47.98
CA LEU A 12 2.48 -13.58 -49.22
C LEU A 12 3.02 -12.19 -48.90
N SER A 13 4.34 -12.07 -48.98
CA SER A 13 5.09 -10.81 -49.08
C SER A 13 4.89 -10.22 -50.48
N ASN A 14 4.58 -8.93 -50.57
CA ASN A 14 4.69 -8.19 -51.83
C ASN A 14 5.34 -6.82 -51.58
N PRO A 15 6.43 -6.45 -52.28
CA PRO A 15 7.13 -5.18 -52.11
C PRO A 15 6.62 -4.11 -53.09
N HIS A 16 6.85 -2.84 -52.71
CA HIS A 16 6.73 -1.62 -53.53
C HIS A 16 5.34 -1.17 -53.99
N VAL A 17 4.82 -0.15 -53.30
CA VAL A 17 4.02 0.92 -53.93
C VAL A 17 4.61 2.26 -53.48
N SER A 18 5.20 2.96 -54.44
CA SER A 18 5.63 4.35 -54.34
C SER A 18 4.40 5.25 -54.45
N GLY A 19 4.12 6.04 -53.41
CA GLY A 19 2.99 6.96 -53.36
C GLY A 19 3.39 8.26 -52.67
N ARG A 20 3.35 9.37 -53.42
CA ARG A 20 3.69 10.73 -52.99
C ARG A 20 2.86 11.17 -51.78
N ILE A 21 3.53 11.72 -50.75
CA ILE A 21 2.91 12.37 -49.60
C ILE A 21 2.51 13.80 -50.00
N PRO A 22 1.25 14.24 -49.83
CA PRO A 22 0.90 15.65 -49.97
C PRO A 22 1.33 16.42 -48.72
N SER A 23 2.24 17.36 -48.90
CA SER A 23 2.63 18.37 -47.92
C SER A 23 1.56 19.44 -47.78
N HIS A 24 0.71 19.32 -46.75
CA HIS A 24 -0.11 20.42 -46.25
C HIS A 24 0.12 20.63 -44.75
N CYS A 25 1.18 21.38 -44.43
CA CYS A 25 1.29 22.07 -43.15
C CYS A 25 0.31 23.25 -43.16
N ARG A 26 -0.81 23.13 -42.45
CA ARG A 26 -1.54 24.31 -41.96
C ARG A 26 -0.93 24.70 -40.62
N SER A 27 -0.24 25.85 -40.57
CA SER A 27 0.09 26.48 -39.31
C SER A 27 -1.21 26.93 -38.64
N ILE A 28 -1.41 26.52 -37.40
CA ILE A 28 -2.45 27.10 -36.55
C ILE A 28 -1.79 28.28 -35.85
N ASN A 29 -2.06 29.50 -36.34
CA ASN A 29 -1.74 30.72 -35.61
C ASN A 29 -2.56 30.74 -34.31
N ARG A 30 -1.90 30.52 -33.17
CA ARG A 30 -2.47 30.84 -31.86
C ARG A 30 -2.34 32.35 -31.64
N SER A 31 -3.40 33.07 -31.91
CA SER A 31 -3.63 34.39 -31.32
C SER A 31 -3.83 34.23 -29.81
N VAL A 32 -2.88 34.76 -29.04
CA VAL A 32 -2.94 34.86 -27.58
C VAL A 32 -3.92 35.99 -27.23
N ALA A 33 -5.12 35.62 -26.78
CA ALA A 33 -5.98 36.55 -26.06
C ALA A 33 -5.67 36.39 -24.56
N THR A 34 -4.94 37.34 -24.01
CA THR A 34 -4.72 37.49 -22.57
C THR A 34 -6.04 37.90 -21.91
N SER A 35 -6.75 36.93 -21.34
CA SER A 35 -7.73 37.18 -20.28
C SER A 35 -7.15 36.61 -19.00
N ASP A 36 -6.42 37.46 -18.30
CA ASP A 36 -5.97 37.20 -16.93
C ASP A 36 -7.18 37.28 -16.01
N ARG A 37 -7.84 36.13 -15.82
CA ARG A 37 -8.71 35.90 -14.67
C ARG A 37 -8.05 34.84 -13.82
N HIS A 38 -7.07 35.28 -13.03
CA HIS A 38 -6.64 34.56 -11.84
C HIS A 38 -7.84 34.43 -10.89
N VAL A 39 -8.53 33.29 -10.97
CA VAL A 39 -9.40 32.84 -9.88
C VAL A 39 -8.46 32.23 -8.85
N GLU A 40 -8.07 33.04 -7.86
CA GLU A 40 -7.46 32.52 -6.65
C GLU A 40 -8.47 31.63 -5.95
N HIS A 41 -8.31 30.32 -6.09
CA HIS A 41 -8.93 29.39 -5.17
C HIS A 41 -8.23 29.56 -3.81
N PRO A 42 -8.96 29.85 -2.71
CA PRO A 42 -8.34 29.86 -1.40
C PRO A 42 -7.78 28.46 -1.13
N SER A 43 -6.46 28.38 -1.13
CA SER A 43 -5.70 27.22 -0.69
C SER A 43 -6.21 26.83 0.69
N SER A 44 -6.84 25.65 0.77
CA SER A 44 -7.06 24.98 2.04
C SER A 44 -5.70 24.88 2.73
N TYR A 45 -5.52 25.58 3.85
CA TYR A 45 -4.38 25.47 4.74
C TYR A 45 -4.32 24.03 5.28
N HIS A 46 -3.74 23.12 4.50
CA HIS A 46 -3.21 21.88 5.02
C HIS A 46 -1.72 22.08 5.11
N THR A 47 -1.28 22.26 6.35
CA THR A 47 0.12 22.21 6.74
C THR A 47 0.74 21.00 6.05
N GLN A 48 1.89 21.19 5.37
CA GLN A 48 2.74 20.07 4.99
C GLN A 48 3.23 19.42 6.29
N THR A 49 2.41 18.56 6.88
CA THR A 49 2.77 17.78 8.05
C THR A 49 3.76 16.74 7.57
N THR A 50 5.00 16.88 8.02
CA THR A 50 6.05 15.88 7.83
C THR A 50 5.47 14.52 8.25
N PRO A 51 5.58 13.46 7.41
CA PRO A 51 5.10 12.14 7.78
C PRO A 51 5.69 11.74 9.13
N VAL A 52 4.87 11.19 10.03
CA VAL A 52 5.35 10.66 11.32
C VAL A 52 6.54 9.72 11.02
N PRO A 53 7.72 9.94 11.63
CA PRO A 53 8.88 9.10 11.39
C PRO A 53 8.52 7.64 11.64
N ARG A 54 8.94 6.77 10.72
CA ARG A 54 8.70 5.34 10.86
C ARG A 54 9.52 4.80 12.02
N GLU A 55 8.86 4.10 12.92
CA GLU A 55 9.50 3.51 14.09
C GLU A 55 10.40 2.33 13.69
N PHE A 56 10.03 1.56 12.66
CA PHE A 56 10.75 0.37 12.21
C PHE A 56 11.18 0.45 10.74
N ASP A 57 12.28 -0.21 10.40
CA ASP A 57 12.75 -0.33 9.01
C ASP A 57 11.79 -1.22 8.20
N SER A 58 11.47 -0.80 6.98
CA SER A 58 10.79 -1.62 5.96
C SER A 58 11.42 -2.99 5.66
N ARG A 59 12.70 -3.19 6.01
CA ARG A 59 13.44 -4.45 5.87
C ARG A 59 13.57 -5.23 7.18
N TRP A 60 12.97 -4.75 8.26
CA TRP A 60 13.09 -5.32 9.61
C TRP A 60 12.97 -6.86 9.61
N LEU A 61 11.92 -7.41 8.99
CA LEU A 61 11.71 -8.85 8.94
C LEU A 61 12.87 -9.61 8.29
N SER A 62 13.40 -9.09 7.18
CA SER A 62 14.56 -9.71 6.51
C SER A 62 15.84 -9.56 7.33
N THR A 63 16.01 -8.43 8.02
CA THR A 63 17.16 -8.19 8.90
C THR A 63 17.16 -9.16 10.07
N ILE A 64 16.02 -9.33 10.74
CA ILE A 64 15.88 -10.28 11.85
C ILE A 64 16.14 -11.73 11.41
N LYS A 65 15.61 -12.14 10.26
CA LYS A 65 15.90 -13.48 9.71
C LYS A 65 17.38 -13.68 9.42
N GLY A 66 18.05 -12.65 8.89
CA GLY A 66 19.50 -12.68 8.65
C GLY A 66 20.32 -12.80 9.93
N ARG A 67 19.95 -12.04 10.96
CA ARG A 67 20.56 -12.11 12.30
C ARG A 67 20.43 -13.50 12.92
N LEU A 68 19.23 -14.10 12.87
CA LEU A 68 19.03 -15.47 13.33
C LEU A 68 19.87 -16.48 12.52
N ALA A 69 19.93 -16.33 11.20
CA ALA A 69 20.75 -17.19 10.35
C ALA A 69 22.24 -17.13 10.71
N GLN A 70 22.75 -15.94 11.04
CA GLN A 70 24.14 -15.79 11.53
C GLN A 70 24.37 -16.56 12.83
N CYS A 71 23.42 -16.52 13.78
CA CYS A 71 23.51 -17.33 15.00
C CYS A 71 23.58 -18.83 14.68
N PHE A 72 22.79 -19.32 13.73
CA PHE A 72 22.88 -20.73 13.28
C PHE A 72 24.24 -21.08 12.68
N THR A 73 24.79 -20.23 11.81
CA THR A 73 26.08 -20.48 11.15
C THR A 73 27.24 -20.61 12.15
N PHE A 74 27.23 -19.83 13.23
CA PHE A 74 28.28 -19.89 14.25
C PHE A 74 28.19 -21.10 15.19
N GLY A 75 27.07 -21.82 15.18
CA GLY A 75 26.82 -22.93 16.10
C GLY A 75 26.09 -22.49 17.36
N MET A 76 24.90 -23.03 17.58
CA MET A 76 24.06 -22.76 18.75
C MET A 76 23.92 -24.01 19.63
N LYS A 77 23.84 -23.80 20.95
CA LYS A 77 23.48 -24.86 21.91
C LYS A 77 22.00 -25.26 21.75
N SER A 78 21.63 -26.46 22.18
CA SER A 78 20.25 -26.98 22.04
C SER A 78 19.17 -25.98 22.47
N HIS A 79 19.29 -25.39 23.66
CA HIS A 79 18.28 -24.43 24.16
C HIS A 79 18.22 -23.13 23.34
N GLN A 80 19.31 -22.71 22.70
CA GLN A 80 19.34 -21.55 21.81
C GLN A 80 18.69 -21.88 20.46
N VAL A 81 18.88 -23.11 19.96
CA VAL A 81 18.19 -23.61 18.77
C VAL A 81 16.68 -23.64 19.02
N ASP A 82 16.24 -24.11 20.19
CA ASP A 82 14.83 -24.12 20.57
C ASP A 82 14.24 -22.70 20.58
N GLU A 83 14.91 -21.75 21.23
CA GLU A 83 14.48 -20.35 21.29
C GLU A 83 14.46 -19.68 19.90
N ALA A 84 15.50 -19.88 19.08
CA ALA A 84 15.53 -19.39 17.70
C ALA A 84 14.40 -20.01 16.86
N GLY A 85 14.07 -21.28 17.09
CA GLY A 85 12.95 -21.99 16.48
C GLY A 85 11.60 -21.37 16.85
N GLU A 86 11.40 -21.00 18.11
CA GLU A 86 10.19 -20.29 18.56
C GLU A 86 10.06 -18.92 17.89
N ILE A 87 11.15 -18.14 17.81
CA ILE A 87 11.16 -16.85 17.12
C ILE A 87 10.82 -17.05 15.63
N LEU A 88 11.46 -18.00 14.95
CA LEU A 88 11.19 -18.27 13.53
C LEU A 88 9.75 -18.70 13.27
N ARG A 89 9.15 -19.51 14.17
CA ARG A 89 7.76 -19.94 14.06
C ARG A 89 6.81 -18.75 14.18
N GLU A 90 7.09 -17.85 15.11
CA GLU A 90 6.36 -16.61 15.28
C GLU A 90 6.48 -15.70 14.05
N LEU A 91 7.71 -15.46 13.56
CA LEU A 91 7.93 -14.70 12.35
C LEU A 91 7.21 -15.32 11.14
N ALA A 92 7.18 -16.64 11.01
CA ALA A 92 6.50 -17.30 9.90
C ALA A 92 4.97 -17.12 9.97
N ARG A 93 4.40 -17.17 11.18
CA ARG A 93 2.95 -17.07 11.42
C ARG A 93 2.46 -15.62 11.30
N ASP A 94 3.14 -14.69 11.96
CA ASP A 94 2.64 -13.35 12.26
C ASP A 94 3.36 -12.25 11.46
N TRP A 95 4.10 -12.59 10.40
CA TRP A 95 4.92 -11.61 9.67
C TRP A 95 4.13 -10.40 9.16
N ARG A 96 2.84 -10.56 8.79
CA ARG A 96 2.02 -9.44 8.32
C ARG A 96 1.72 -8.50 9.46
N GLU A 97 1.29 -9.05 10.57
CA GLU A 97 0.97 -8.33 11.78
C GLU A 97 2.20 -7.57 12.31
N LEU A 98 3.35 -8.23 12.32
CA LEU A 98 4.61 -7.60 12.71
C LEU A 98 5.06 -6.50 11.73
N THR A 99 4.83 -6.65 10.43
CA THR A 99 5.28 -5.67 9.41
C THR A 99 4.31 -4.51 9.22
N VAL A 100 3.01 -4.79 9.24
CA VAL A 100 1.93 -3.87 8.87
C VAL A 100 1.22 -3.35 10.11
N GLY A 101 1.00 -4.22 11.10
CA GLY A 101 0.36 -3.86 12.36
C GLY A 101 1.22 -2.93 13.22
N SER A 102 2.54 -3.12 13.23
CA SER A 102 3.48 -2.24 13.94
C SER A 102 3.49 -0.81 13.40
N GLU A 103 2.97 -0.58 12.19
CA GLU A 103 2.77 0.73 11.59
C GLU A 103 1.33 1.26 11.73
N GLY A 104 0.45 0.52 12.39
CA GLY A 104 -0.94 0.90 12.64
C GLY A 104 -1.90 0.67 11.48
N PHE A 105 -1.55 -0.15 10.48
CA PHE A 105 -2.45 -0.41 9.34
C PHE A 105 -3.52 -1.48 9.60
N LEU A 106 -3.42 -2.23 10.71
CA LEU A 106 -4.34 -3.32 11.03
C LEU A 106 -5.41 -2.86 12.02
N THR A 107 -6.51 -2.32 11.51
CA THR A 107 -7.61 -1.76 12.32
C THR A 107 -8.77 -2.74 12.52
N GLY A 108 -8.50 -4.05 12.45
CA GLY A 108 -9.50 -5.10 12.63
C GLY A 108 -9.92 -5.80 11.34
N LYS A 109 -10.58 -6.95 11.49
CA LYS A 109 -11.00 -7.81 10.35
C LYS A 109 -12.06 -7.13 9.50
N GLY A 110 -11.99 -7.31 8.19
CA GLY A 110 -12.98 -6.73 7.27
C GLY A 110 -12.74 -5.24 7.02
N ARG A 111 -11.52 -4.76 7.25
CA ARG A 111 -11.05 -3.43 6.85
C ARG A 111 -9.84 -3.54 5.90
N GLU A 112 -9.54 -4.71 5.36
CA GLU A 112 -8.52 -4.85 4.32
C GLU A 112 -9.08 -4.40 2.95
N GLY A 113 -8.31 -3.64 2.18
CA GLY A 113 -8.74 -3.20 0.85
C GLY A 113 -8.57 -4.29 -0.21
N LEU A 114 -7.39 -4.92 -0.23
CA LEU A 114 -7.14 -6.12 -1.01
C LEU A 114 -6.39 -7.12 -0.13
N PHE A 115 -6.79 -8.38 -0.15
CA PHE A 115 -6.12 -9.45 0.57
C PHE A 115 -5.66 -10.54 -0.40
N ARG A 116 -4.35 -10.78 -0.45
CA ARG A 116 -3.71 -11.80 -1.31
C ARG A 116 -4.19 -11.76 -2.77
N HIS A 117 -4.38 -10.56 -3.30
CA HIS A 117 -4.75 -10.33 -4.70
C HIS A 117 -3.61 -10.81 -5.61
N ASN A 118 -3.95 -11.60 -6.64
CA ASN A 118 -2.93 -12.09 -7.57
C ASN A 118 -2.42 -10.93 -8.42
N VAL A 119 -1.09 -10.78 -8.47
CA VAL A 119 -0.48 -10.01 -9.56
C VAL A 119 -0.71 -10.79 -10.84
N ALA A 120 -1.27 -10.17 -11.86
CA ALA A 120 -1.48 -10.75 -13.17
C ALA A 120 -0.25 -10.52 -14.05
N TRP A 121 0.11 -11.52 -14.87
CA TRP A 121 1.26 -11.41 -15.78
C TRP A 121 1.16 -10.20 -16.72
N GLY A 122 -0.05 -9.88 -17.21
CA GLY A 122 -0.29 -8.74 -18.10
C GLY A 122 -0.11 -7.35 -17.46
N GLU A 123 0.12 -7.28 -16.15
CA GLU A 123 0.44 -6.04 -15.44
C GLU A 123 1.94 -5.72 -15.48
N MET A 124 2.77 -6.66 -15.94
CA MET A 124 4.19 -6.45 -16.16
C MET A 124 4.46 -5.73 -17.49
N GLN A 125 5.46 -4.85 -17.49
CA GLN A 125 5.98 -4.28 -18.74
C GLN A 125 6.91 -5.30 -19.44
N VAL A 126 6.69 -5.52 -20.74
CA VAL A 126 7.27 -6.64 -21.52
C VAL A 126 8.78 -6.50 -21.84
N ASN A 127 9.41 -5.34 -21.62
CA ASN A 127 10.81 -5.14 -22.01
C ASN A 127 11.81 -5.64 -20.94
N TYR A 128 12.96 -6.15 -21.42
CA TYR A 128 14.19 -6.75 -20.84
C TYR A 128 14.46 -6.82 -19.31
N LYS A 129 13.76 -6.07 -18.47
CA LYS A 129 13.78 -6.16 -17.00
C LYS A 129 12.35 -6.16 -16.47
N GLY A 130 11.55 -7.15 -16.88
CA GLY A 130 10.11 -7.19 -16.64
C GLY A 130 9.77 -7.06 -15.16
N HIS A 131 8.99 -6.04 -14.82
CA HIS A 131 8.40 -5.80 -13.51
C HIS A 131 6.99 -5.24 -13.69
N VAL A 132 6.20 -5.27 -12.62
CA VAL A 132 4.87 -4.66 -12.60
C VAL A 132 4.98 -3.19 -12.99
N ASN A 133 4.19 -2.76 -13.96
CA ASN A 133 4.16 -1.38 -14.42
C ASN A 133 3.76 -0.45 -13.27
N ASN A 134 4.43 0.70 -13.18
CA ASN A 134 4.16 1.72 -12.17
C ASN A 134 2.66 2.12 -12.09
N VAL A 135 1.98 2.22 -13.23
CA VAL A 135 0.55 2.56 -13.28
C VAL A 135 -0.33 1.48 -12.63
N SER A 136 0.09 0.22 -12.63
CA SER A 136 -0.67 -0.86 -11.98
C SER A 136 -0.76 -0.65 -10.47
N TYR A 137 0.25 -0.05 -9.83
CA TYR A 137 0.20 0.27 -8.40
C TYR A 137 -0.89 1.30 -8.06
N VAL A 138 -1.12 2.28 -8.94
CA VAL A 138 -2.23 3.23 -8.80
C VAL A 138 -3.56 2.48 -8.82
N ARG A 139 -3.70 1.51 -9.75
CA ARG A 139 -4.92 0.69 -9.86
C ARG A 139 -5.14 -0.18 -8.62
N TYR A 140 -4.07 -0.74 -8.05
CA TYR A 140 -4.17 -1.50 -6.80
C TYR A 140 -4.64 -0.62 -5.65
N ALA A 141 -4.03 0.56 -5.47
CA ALA A 141 -4.41 1.51 -4.42
C ALA A 141 -5.88 1.95 -4.58
N GLU A 142 -6.29 2.32 -5.79
CA GLU A 142 -7.68 2.72 -6.08
C GLU A 142 -8.68 1.59 -5.80
N THR A 143 -8.43 0.38 -6.31
CA THR A 143 -9.32 -0.77 -6.09
C THR A 143 -9.41 -1.09 -4.60
N ALA A 144 -8.27 -1.06 -3.90
CA ALA A 144 -8.21 -1.32 -2.49
C ALA A 144 -8.94 -0.25 -1.67
N ARG A 145 -8.86 1.04 -2.04
CA ARG A 145 -9.63 2.12 -1.39
C ARG A 145 -11.14 1.93 -1.57
N VAL A 146 -11.58 1.57 -2.77
CA VAL A 146 -13.00 1.29 -3.05
C VAL A 146 -13.49 0.12 -2.19
N ASN A 147 -12.72 -0.97 -2.13
CA ASN A 147 -13.07 -2.12 -1.31
C ASN A 147 -13.04 -1.79 0.18
N TRP A 148 -12.06 -1.02 0.63
CA TRP A 148 -11.94 -0.56 2.02
C TRP A 148 -13.21 0.16 2.48
N MET A 149 -13.69 1.14 1.69
CA MET A 149 -14.93 1.87 1.96
C MET A 149 -16.17 0.95 1.94
N LYS A 150 -16.25 0.02 0.99
CA LYS A 150 -17.33 -0.97 0.94
C LYS A 150 -17.33 -1.87 2.17
N ASN A 151 -16.16 -2.34 2.57
CA ASN A 151 -16.01 -3.27 3.67
C ASN A 151 -16.39 -2.62 5.00
N ILE A 152 -16.05 -1.33 5.20
CA ILE A 152 -16.56 -0.55 6.35
C ILE A 152 -18.09 -0.57 6.34
N GLY A 153 -18.73 -0.18 5.24
CA GLY A 153 -20.20 -0.17 5.15
C GLY A 153 -20.88 -1.54 5.25
N ILE A 154 -20.18 -2.65 4.98
CA ILE A 154 -20.75 -4.00 5.05
C ILE A 154 -20.53 -4.65 6.41
N HIS A 155 -19.32 -4.50 6.98
CA HIS A 155 -18.87 -5.28 8.13
C HIS A 155 -18.74 -4.48 9.42
N VAL A 156 -18.60 -3.16 9.34
CA VAL A 156 -18.28 -2.29 10.48
C VAL A 156 -19.45 -1.38 10.81
N ASP A 157 -20.00 -0.70 9.81
CA ASP A 157 -21.13 0.21 9.93
C ASP A 157 -22.28 -0.18 8.97
N PRO A 158 -22.95 -1.33 9.21
CA PRO A 158 -24.08 -1.77 8.39
C PRO A 158 -25.25 -0.80 8.41
N ALA A 159 -25.42 -0.05 9.51
CA ALA A 159 -26.49 0.93 9.67
C ALA A 159 -26.41 2.03 8.61
N ASN A 160 -25.20 2.47 8.25
CA ASN A 160 -24.99 3.47 7.20
C ASN A 160 -24.48 2.87 5.87
N LYS A 161 -24.66 1.57 5.63
CA LYS A 161 -24.18 0.87 4.42
C LYS A 161 -24.47 1.61 3.11
N LYS A 162 -25.69 2.15 2.98
CA LYS A 162 -26.11 2.91 1.79
C LYS A 162 -25.33 4.22 1.66
N ALA A 163 -25.07 4.91 2.77
CA ALA A 163 -24.27 6.13 2.78
C ALA A 163 -22.82 5.82 2.37
N TRP A 164 -22.21 4.78 2.94
CA TRP A 164 -20.88 4.29 2.53
C TRP A 164 -20.81 3.93 1.03
N SER A 165 -21.84 3.26 0.51
CA SER A 165 -21.91 2.93 -0.91
C SER A 165 -22.04 4.17 -1.79
N ASN A 166 -22.81 5.17 -1.35
CA ASN A 166 -23.01 6.42 -2.09
C ASN A 166 -21.71 7.23 -2.21
N LEU A 167 -20.80 7.15 -1.23
CA LEU A 167 -19.49 7.81 -1.27
C LEU A 167 -18.63 7.40 -2.48
N LEU A 168 -18.91 6.21 -3.03
CA LEU A 168 -18.24 5.64 -4.20
C LEU A 168 -18.97 5.95 -5.51
N SER A 169 -20.03 6.76 -5.46
CA SER A 169 -20.85 7.15 -6.60
C SER A 169 -20.86 8.67 -6.78
N SER A 170 -21.42 9.14 -7.88
CA SER A 170 -21.64 10.56 -8.18
C SER A 170 -23.06 11.05 -7.84
N THR A 171 -23.85 10.32 -7.05
CA THR A 171 -25.30 10.60 -6.86
C THR A 171 -25.64 11.45 -5.61
N GLY A 172 -24.63 11.80 -4.82
CA GLY A 172 -24.79 12.53 -3.56
C GLY A 172 -23.44 13.08 -3.10
N ILE A 173 -23.08 12.78 -1.85
CA ILE A 173 -21.72 13.04 -1.36
C ILE A 173 -20.82 11.91 -1.86
N GLY A 174 -19.73 12.26 -2.53
CA GLY A 174 -18.73 11.29 -3.00
C GLY A 174 -17.30 11.74 -2.73
N LEU A 175 -16.38 10.79 -2.82
CA LEU A 175 -14.95 11.04 -2.63
C LEU A 175 -14.26 11.33 -3.96
N ILE A 176 -13.34 12.29 -3.96
CA ILE A 176 -12.48 12.63 -5.09
C ILE A 176 -11.03 12.50 -4.64
N LEU A 177 -10.24 11.70 -5.37
CA LEU A 177 -8.79 11.64 -5.20
C LEU A 177 -8.18 12.92 -5.80
N LYS A 178 -7.72 13.83 -4.94
CA LYS A 178 -7.09 15.09 -5.33
C LYS A 178 -5.65 14.89 -5.79
N SER A 179 -4.90 14.03 -5.11
CA SER A 179 -3.55 13.65 -5.51
C SER A 179 -3.17 12.29 -4.95
N ILE A 180 -2.21 11.63 -5.62
CA ILE A 180 -1.56 10.41 -5.13
C ILE A 180 -0.06 10.53 -5.36
N LYS A 181 0.72 10.24 -4.31
CA LYS A 181 2.18 10.06 -4.38
C LYS A 181 2.50 8.60 -4.13
N ILE A 182 3.33 7.99 -4.97
CA ILE A 182 3.75 6.58 -4.80
C ILE A 182 5.27 6.50 -4.67
N ASP A 183 5.73 5.84 -3.61
CA ASP A 183 7.14 5.47 -3.42
C ASP A 183 7.33 3.97 -3.68
N TYR A 184 7.87 3.61 -4.85
CA TYR A 184 8.22 2.24 -5.21
C TYR A 184 9.43 1.74 -4.42
N LYS A 185 9.37 0.53 -3.87
CA LYS A 185 10.41 0.00 -2.96
C LYS A 185 11.29 -1.08 -3.59
N PHE A 186 10.77 -1.82 -4.56
CA PHE A 186 11.53 -2.78 -5.37
C PHE A 186 10.74 -3.17 -6.64
N PRO A 187 11.38 -3.68 -7.69
CA PRO A 187 10.71 -4.10 -8.92
C PRO A 187 10.00 -5.45 -8.75
N MET A 188 8.78 -5.44 -8.19
CA MET A 188 7.95 -6.64 -8.01
C MET A 188 7.60 -7.27 -9.37
N THR A 189 7.58 -8.60 -9.44
CA THR A 189 7.32 -9.38 -10.65
C THR A 189 6.18 -10.37 -10.44
N PHE A 190 5.57 -10.83 -11.53
CA PHE A 190 4.78 -12.06 -11.50
C PHE A 190 5.72 -13.28 -11.38
N PRO A 191 5.31 -14.37 -10.69
CA PRO A 191 4.12 -14.47 -9.84
C PRO A 191 4.37 -13.85 -8.47
N ASP A 192 3.39 -13.07 -7.99
CA ASP A 192 3.32 -12.60 -6.60
C ASP A 192 1.85 -12.40 -6.22
N LYS A 193 1.59 -12.22 -4.94
CA LYS A 193 0.31 -11.75 -4.41
C LYS A 193 0.55 -10.48 -3.63
N ILE A 194 -0.42 -9.57 -3.67
CA ILE A 194 -0.38 -8.35 -2.88
C ILE A 194 -1.52 -8.29 -1.88
N SER A 195 -1.22 -7.69 -0.74
CA SER A 195 -2.24 -7.24 0.21
C SER A 195 -2.10 -5.73 0.35
N VAL A 196 -3.22 -5.00 0.30
CA VAL A 196 -3.24 -3.53 0.30
C VAL A 196 -4.06 -3.01 1.46
N TYR A 197 -3.42 -2.20 2.29
CA TYR A 197 -3.95 -1.67 3.54
C TYR A 197 -4.02 -0.15 3.50
N HIS A 198 -5.01 0.43 4.19
CA HIS A 198 -5.22 1.87 4.31
C HIS A 198 -5.25 2.26 5.79
N LYS A 199 -4.77 3.46 6.08
CA LYS A 199 -4.93 4.11 7.38
C LYS A 199 -5.02 5.63 7.18
N LEU A 200 -5.62 6.33 8.13
CA LEU A 200 -5.58 7.78 8.21
C LEU A 200 -4.14 8.24 8.48
N SER A 201 -3.66 9.20 7.69
CA SER A 201 -2.31 9.77 7.88
C SER A 201 -2.24 10.71 9.09
N HIS A 202 -3.35 11.34 9.44
CA HIS A 202 -3.46 12.34 10.51
C HIS A 202 -4.69 12.12 11.38
N THR A 203 -4.58 12.52 12.64
CA THR A 203 -5.68 12.43 13.59
C THR A 203 -6.87 13.27 13.11
N PRO A 204 -8.08 12.72 13.08
CA PRO A 204 -9.28 13.53 12.87
C PRO A 204 -9.43 14.55 14.01
N PRO A 205 -9.91 15.77 13.74
CA PRO A 205 -10.17 16.75 14.80
C PRO A 205 -11.23 16.21 15.77
N ALA A 206 -11.11 16.51 17.07
CA ALA A 206 -12.16 16.18 18.04
C ALA A 206 -13.51 16.80 17.63
N LEU A 207 -14.63 16.10 17.83
CA LEU A 207 -15.97 16.57 17.48
C LEU A 207 -16.33 17.93 18.13
N SER A 208 -15.81 18.18 19.33
CA SER A 208 -16.00 19.45 20.06
C SER A 208 -15.12 20.60 19.55
N SER A 209 -14.14 20.32 18.69
CA SER A 209 -13.21 21.32 18.18
C SER A 209 -13.83 22.10 17.01
N PRO A 210 -13.60 23.43 16.91
CA PRO A 210 -14.00 24.23 15.75
C PRO A 210 -13.47 23.66 14.42
N ALA A 211 -12.32 22.98 14.44
CA ALA A 211 -11.74 22.35 13.26
C ALA A 211 -12.62 21.24 12.67
N SER A 212 -13.41 20.54 13.49
CA SER A 212 -14.34 19.50 12.99
C SER A 212 -15.41 20.08 12.08
N SER A 213 -15.83 21.32 12.30
CA SER A 213 -16.86 21.98 11.50
C SER A 213 -16.43 22.30 10.07
N SER A 214 -15.12 22.28 9.77
CA SER A 214 -14.56 22.57 8.43
C SER A 214 -13.76 21.41 7.84
N TYR A 215 -13.73 20.27 8.54
CA TYR A 215 -12.99 19.09 8.12
C TYR A 215 -13.73 18.42 6.95
N SER A 216 -13.24 18.62 5.72
CA SER A 216 -13.91 18.20 4.47
C SER A 216 -13.01 17.39 3.53
N SER A 217 -11.76 17.16 3.95
CA SER A 217 -10.74 16.42 3.22
C SER A 217 -9.84 15.72 4.23
N PHE A 218 -9.29 14.59 3.84
CA PHE A 218 -8.43 13.77 4.68
C PHE A 218 -7.36 13.09 3.83
N GLN A 219 -6.32 12.61 4.50
CA GLN A 219 -5.21 11.92 3.85
C GLN A 219 -5.17 10.47 4.29
N LEU A 220 -4.88 9.58 3.34
CA LEU A 220 -4.66 8.17 3.61
C LEU A 220 -3.22 7.79 3.29
N ASP A 221 -2.62 7.04 4.19
CA ASP A 221 -1.44 6.25 3.89
C ASP A 221 -1.91 4.89 3.37
N VAL A 222 -1.26 4.41 2.32
CA VAL A 222 -1.55 3.12 1.68
C VAL A 222 -0.30 2.27 1.63
N LEU A 223 -0.40 1.02 2.08
CA LEU A 223 0.67 0.05 2.02
C LEU A 223 0.34 -1.06 1.03
N ILE A 224 1.13 -1.19 -0.04
CA ILE A 224 1.06 -2.31 -0.96
C ILE A 224 2.14 -3.31 -0.56
N LEU A 225 1.72 -4.41 0.08
CA LEU A 225 2.59 -5.43 0.63
C LEU A 225 2.76 -6.59 -0.35
N SER A 226 4.00 -6.95 -0.68
CA SER A 226 4.30 -8.19 -1.42
C SER A 226 4.30 -9.37 -0.47
N GLU A 227 3.58 -10.42 -0.88
CA GLU A 227 3.48 -11.68 -0.15
C GLU A 227 4.72 -12.54 -0.34
N ALA A 228 5.26 -12.61 -1.56
CA ALA A 228 6.46 -13.40 -1.85
C ALA A 228 7.70 -12.83 -1.14
N HIS A 229 7.82 -11.50 -1.08
CA HIS A 229 8.97 -10.83 -0.47
C HIS A 229 8.75 -10.47 1.00
N GLN A 230 7.52 -10.59 1.50
CA GLN A 230 7.12 -10.25 2.87
C GLN A 230 7.56 -8.84 3.30
N ARG A 231 7.48 -7.88 2.37
CA ARG A 231 7.84 -6.48 2.62
C ARG A 231 7.03 -5.53 1.73
N PRO A 232 6.99 -4.23 2.07
CA PRO A 232 6.33 -3.23 1.23
C PRO A 232 6.93 -3.20 -0.19
N ALA A 233 6.07 -3.36 -1.19
CA ALA A 233 6.41 -3.19 -2.61
C ALA A 233 6.27 -1.73 -3.05
N ALA A 234 5.23 -1.05 -2.55
CA ALA A 234 5.05 0.37 -2.71
C ALA A 234 4.32 0.97 -1.50
N ARG A 235 4.48 2.29 -1.34
CA ARG A 235 3.71 3.08 -0.38
C ARG A 235 3.05 4.22 -1.11
N CYS A 236 1.79 4.49 -0.82
CA CYS A 236 1.06 5.61 -1.41
C CYS A 236 0.62 6.59 -0.33
N HIS A 237 0.56 7.86 -0.69
CA HIS A 237 -0.09 8.90 0.09
C HIS A 237 -1.18 9.51 -0.78
N GLU A 238 -2.41 9.49 -0.30
CA GLU A 238 -3.60 9.92 -1.04
C GLU A 238 -4.22 11.13 -0.34
N ASP A 239 -4.41 12.22 -1.08
CA ASP A 239 -5.19 13.39 -0.64
C ASP A 239 -6.61 13.25 -1.18
N ILE A 240 -7.60 13.14 -0.28
CA ILE A 240 -8.99 12.88 -0.62
C ILE A 240 -9.85 14.06 -0.20
N VAL A 241 -10.70 14.51 -1.11
CA VAL A 241 -11.67 15.56 -0.87
C VAL A 241 -13.08 14.99 -0.97
N THR A 242 -13.94 15.41 -0.04
CA THR A 242 -15.35 15.06 -0.06
C THR A 242 -16.16 16.12 -0.80
N TYR A 243 -16.95 15.70 -1.78
CA TYR A 243 -17.65 16.58 -2.71
C TYR A 243 -19.13 16.26 -2.75
N ASP A 244 -19.98 17.30 -2.70
CA ASP A 244 -21.41 17.17 -2.90
C ASP A 244 -21.73 17.38 -4.39
N TYR A 245 -22.00 16.28 -5.09
CA TYR A 245 -22.33 16.29 -6.52
C TYR A 245 -23.69 16.91 -6.83
N ARG A 246 -24.59 17.03 -5.85
CA ARG A 246 -25.88 17.70 -6.04
C ARG A 246 -25.72 19.21 -6.00
N GLN A 247 -24.83 19.70 -5.14
CA GLN A 247 -24.55 21.12 -4.99
C GLN A 247 -23.40 21.61 -5.87
N GLY A 248 -22.63 20.70 -6.48
CA GLY A 248 -21.49 21.06 -7.32
C GLY A 248 -20.36 21.75 -6.55
N ARG A 249 -20.14 21.38 -5.29
CA ARG A 249 -19.09 21.98 -4.44
C ARG A 249 -18.56 21.00 -3.40
N LYS A 250 -17.39 21.32 -2.83
CA LYS A 250 -16.85 20.61 -1.67
C LYS A 250 -17.85 20.67 -0.52
N VAL A 251 -17.96 19.59 0.25
CA VAL A 251 -18.73 19.63 1.50
C VAL A 251 -18.06 20.59 2.48
N HIS A 252 -18.86 21.22 3.34
CA HIS A 252 -18.30 22.05 4.41
C HIS A 252 -17.64 21.21 5.50
N MET A 253 -18.25 20.07 5.84
CA MET A 253 -17.73 19.08 6.78
C MET A 253 -18.04 17.66 6.32
N LEU A 254 -17.26 16.69 6.79
CA LEU A 254 -17.52 15.28 6.57
C LEU A 254 -18.86 14.87 7.21
N PRO A 255 -19.60 13.91 6.61
CA PRO A 255 -20.76 13.31 7.24
C PRO A 255 -20.43 12.70 8.61
N SER A 256 -21.35 12.78 9.58
CA SER A 256 -21.13 12.29 10.96
C SER A 256 -20.74 10.81 11.00
N PHE A 257 -21.43 9.94 10.26
CA PHE A 257 -21.12 8.50 10.22
C PHE A 257 -19.67 8.22 9.80
N MET A 258 -19.10 9.06 8.92
CA MET A 258 -17.71 8.93 8.49
C MET A 258 -16.77 9.42 9.59
N MET A 259 -17.11 10.54 10.23
CA MET A 259 -16.32 11.11 11.31
C MET A 259 -16.24 10.17 12.52
N ASP A 260 -17.36 9.57 12.91
CA ASP A 260 -17.43 8.58 14.00
C ASP A 260 -16.51 7.39 13.71
N GLN A 261 -16.56 6.87 12.47
CA GLN A 261 -15.71 5.77 12.04
C GLN A 261 -14.23 6.16 11.91
N PHE A 262 -13.92 7.40 11.54
CA PHE A 262 -12.53 7.87 11.47
C PHE A 262 -11.90 8.03 12.84
N LEU A 263 -12.65 8.52 13.83
CA LEU A 263 -12.20 8.63 15.22
C LEU A 263 -11.91 7.24 15.80
N GLU A 264 -12.86 6.30 15.69
CA GLU A 264 -12.68 4.91 16.12
C GLU A 264 -11.47 4.26 15.42
N MET A 265 -11.35 4.48 14.11
CA MET A 265 -10.25 3.92 13.34
C MET A 265 -8.90 4.49 13.79
N TRP A 266 -8.81 5.78 14.08
CA TRP A 266 -7.57 6.37 14.57
C TRP A 266 -7.11 5.71 15.88
N GLU A 267 -8.03 5.46 16.81
CA GLU A 267 -7.74 4.73 18.05
C GLU A 267 -7.23 3.31 17.77
N LEU A 268 -7.89 2.58 16.85
CA LEU A 268 -7.47 1.24 16.45
C LEU A 268 -6.09 1.23 15.77
N GLN A 269 -5.75 2.26 15.00
CA GLN A 269 -4.42 2.40 14.38
C GLN A 269 -3.34 2.53 15.45
N GLU A 270 -3.56 3.37 16.46
CA GLU A 270 -2.61 3.59 17.54
C GLU A 270 -2.48 2.37 18.44
N GLU A 271 -3.59 1.69 18.72
CA GLU A 271 -3.58 0.43 19.45
C GLU A 271 -2.81 -0.67 18.69
N SER A 272 -3.05 -0.82 17.39
CA SER A 272 -2.29 -1.75 16.53
C SER A 272 -0.80 -1.44 16.57
N ARG A 273 -0.42 -0.16 16.39
CA ARG A 273 0.98 0.29 16.44
C ARG A 273 1.62 -0.07 17.76
N ARG A 274 0.93 0.19 18.88
CA ARG A 274 1.41 -0.09 20.23
C ARG A 274 1.62 -1.58 20.46
N VAL A 275 0.62 -2.41 20.18
CA VAL A 275 0.65 -3.86 20.42
C VAL A 275 1.73 -4.53 19.57
N TRP A 276 1.70 -4.31 18.26
CA TRP A 276 2.62 -4.96 17.35
C TRP A 276 4.02 -4.36 17.39
N GLY A 277 4.14 -3.06 17.65
CA GLY A 277 5.44 -2.42 17.89
C GLY A 277 6.11 -2.95 19.16
N SER A 278 5.34 -3.20 20.23
CA SER A 278 5.87 -3.88 21.41
C SER A 278 6.37 -5.30 21.09
N ARG A 279 5.63 -6.05 20.27
CA ARG A 279 6.02 -7.40 19.89
C ARG A 279 7.28 -7.43 19.01
N VAL A 280 7.40 -6.48 18.08
CA VAL A 280 8.60 -6.28 17.27
C VAL A 280 9.83 -6.03 18.17
N LYS A 281 9.72 -5.13 19.16
CA LYS A 281 10.81 -4.84 20.12
C LYS A 281 11.17 -6.04 20.98
N GLU A 282 10.18 -6.84 21.38
CA GLU A 282 10.42 -8.07 22.15
C GLU A 282 11.21 -9.09 21.32
N ILE A 283 10.84 -9.31 20.05
CA ILE A 283 11.59 -10.17 19.13
C ILE A 283 13.01 -9.65 18.94
N GLU A 284 13.19 -8.34 18.72
CA GLU A 284 14.52 -7.73 18.58
C GLU A 284 15.42 -8.02 19.78
N LYS A 285 14.86 -7.88 20.99
CA LYS A 285 15.58 -8.18 22.23
C LYS A 285 15.94 -9.66 22.35
N ARG A 286 15.00 -10.57 22.06
CA ARG A 286 15.25 -12.03 22.11
C ARG A 286 16.35 -12.43 21.11
N VAL A 287 16.36 -11.82 19.93
CA VAL A 287 17.42 -12.04 18.92
C VAL A 287 18.77 -11.49 19.41
N GLU A 288 18.78 -10.30 19.99
CA GLU A 288 20.01 -9.71 20.57
C GLU A 288 20.59 -10.59 21.71
N ASP A 289 19.72 -11.13 22.58
CA ASP A 289 20.14 -12.05 23.65
C ASP A 289 20.71 -13.36 23.07
N LEU A 290 20.14 -13.86 21.96
CA LEU A 290 20.69 -15.00 21.22
C LEU A 290 22.05 -14.68 20.60
N GLU A 291 22.23 -13.52 19.97
CA GLU A 291 23.51 -13.10 19.38
C GLU A 291 24.60 -13.05 20.45
N LYS A 292 24.37 -12.34 21.57
CA LYS A 292 25.33 -12.22 22.68
C LYS A 292 25.69 -13.55 23.33
N SER A 293 24.75 -14.49 23.35
CA SER A 293 24.98 -15.82 23.92
C SER A 293 25.54 -16.83 22.90
N SER A 294 25.57 -16.51 21.61
CA SER A 294 26.06 -17.41 20.54
C SER A 294 27.40 -16.94 19.97
N TRP A 295 27.41 -15.89 19.16
CA TRP A 295 28.56 -15.44 18.37
C TRP A 295 29.09 -14.05 18.75
N ASP A 296 28.25 -13.18 19.32
CA ASP A 296 28.66 -11.83 19.75
C ASP A 296 29.24 -11.87 21.17
N ARG A 297 30.26 -12.71 21.37
CA ARG A 297 31.05 -12.82 22.60
C ARG A 297 32.56 -12.86 22.28
N PRO A 298 33.43 -12.34 23.16
CA PRO A 298 34.86 -12.19 22.87
C PRO A 298 35.60 -13.51 22.53
N ASP A 299 35.05 -14.64 22.97
CA ASP A 299 35.58 -16.00 22.81
C ASP A 299 34.87 -16.81 21.73
N ALA A 300 34.00 -16.20 20.91
CA ALA A 300 33.29 -16.91 19.85
C ALA A 300 34.24 -17.40 18.76
N VAL A 301 34.12 -18.68 18.42
CA VAL A 301 34.81 -19.31 17.29
C VAL A 301 33.72 -19.82 16.34
N GLU A 302 33.84 -19.49 15.06
CA GLU A 302 32.91 -19.94 14.03
C GLU A 302 32.93 -21.47 13.91
N ASP A 303 31.77 -22.10 14.02
CA ASP A 303 31.63 -23.53 13.79
C ASP A 303 31.76 -23.83 12.29
N MET A 304 32.95 -24.28 11.88
CA MET A 304 33.25 -24.59 10.48
C MET A 304 32.60 -25.90 9.99
N GLY A 305 31.81 -26.58 10.84
CA GLY A 305 31.21 -27.86 10.53
C GLY A 305 32.26 -28.97 10.42
N SER A 306 32.16 -29.99 11.26
CA SER A 306 32.91 -31.23 10.99
C SER A 306 32.23 -31.94 9.82
N SER A 307 32.95 -32.08 8.70
CA SER A 307 32.55 -32.96 7.60
C SER A 307 32.66 -34.41 8.10
N GLY A 308 31.59 -34.89 8.74
CA GLY A 308 31.43 -36.27 9.20
C GLY A 308 30.48 -37.04 8.31
#